data_AF-A0A6H9YU69-F1
#
_entry.id   AF-A0A6H9YU69-F1
#
_cell.length_a   1.000
_cell.length_b   1.000
_cell.length_c   1.000
_cell.angle_alpha   90.00
_cell.angle_beta   90.00
_cell.angle_gamma   90.00
#
_symmetry.space_group_name_H-M   'P 1'
#
loop_
_entity.id
_entity.type
_entity.pdbx_description
1 polymer ?
#
loop_
_entity_poly.entity_id
_entity_poly.type
_entity_poly.pdbx_seq_one_letter_code
_entity_poly.pdbx_strand_id
1 'polypeptide(L)'
;MGETEAASLAAAKVREAADGTDSRIRLATEFYTAAGRERGSYGRAELAFLRWEIARGVLNPSTAARPGSPWWRAVNDRLLRDKTEAALLYEAAPGRSSAGGRSSAGGGCSANGRPSARSVALWGEFLRFPSPSSWYRAHNSSVVAGYLENVELAEAELPAERFMMNVALLRVLYTHALAARPRLALGSFGTVGRLAGDPRRGSVELFLDLRRAFPERYPLTGLTIEDLVATEGPLPRLLDWGIIAPRLTRLYSFAAESSGEPRVMGMISNGVPCYAFPAARPELWREAGGGRMLTRFAAYATGAGDSRPNRRPRRRPRHQAASPVRDHDG
;
A
#
# COMPACT_ATOMS: atom_id res chain seq x y z
N MET A 1 -25.42 -17.12 4.00
CA MET A 1 -25.85 -15.73 3.71
C MET A 1 -26.05 -15.67 2.21
N GLY A 2 -27.28 -15.49 1.72
CA GLY A 2 -27.57 -15.58 0.28
C GLY A 2 -26.87 -14.46 -0.49
N GLU A 3 -26.29 -14.78 -1.65
CA GLU A 3 -25.70 -13.79 -2.55
C GLU A 3 -26.79 -12.85 -3.05
N THR A 4 -26.57 -11.53 -2.96
CA THR A 4 -27.55 -10.54 -3.43
C THR A 4 -27.50 -10.43 -4.96
N GLU A 5 -28.59 -9.99 -5.58
CA GLU A 5 -28.64 -9.79 -7.04
C GLU A 5 -27.50 -8.90 -7.56
N ALA A 6 -27.20 -7.82 -6.84
CA ALA A 6 -26.08 -6.93 -7.16
C ALA A 6 -24.72 -7.63 -7.07
N ALA A 7 -24.52 -8.50 -6.07
CA ALA A 7 -23.29 -9.27 -5.91
C ALA A 7 -23.11 -10.29 -7.04
N SER A 8 -24.17 -11.02 -7.40
CA SER A 8 -24.14 -11.97 -8.53
C SER A 8 -23.91 -11.29 -9.87
N LEU A 9 -24.53 -10.11 -10.10
CA LEU A 9 -24.32 -9.31 -11.31
C LEU A 9 -22.91 -8.74 -11.39
N ALA A 10 -22.36 -8.22 -10.28
CA ALA A 10 -20.98 -7.77 -10.20
C ALA A 10 -20.00 -8.91 -10.52
N ALA A 11 -20.25 -10.09 -9.95
CA ALA A 11 -19.46 -11.28 -10.23
C ALA A 11 -19.51 -11.68 -11.71
N ALA A 12 -20.68 -11.59 -12.36
CA ALA A 12 -20.84 -11.87 -13.78
C ALA A 12 -20.04 -10.88 -14.65
N LYS A 13 -20.13 -9.58 -14.37
CA LYS A 13 -19.36 -8.54 -15.08
C LYS A 13 -17.85 -8.75 -14.96
N VAL A 14 -17.36 -9.12 -13.78
CA VAL A 14 -15.92 -9.40 -13.58
C VAL A 14 -15.50 -10.65 -14.33
N ARG A 15 -16.29 -11.73 -14.30
CA ARG A 15 -16.00 -12.95 -15.08
C ARG A 15 -15.92 -12.67 -16.58
N GLU A 16 -16.83 -11.87 -17.12
CA GLU A 16 -16.81 -11.45 -18.52
C GLU A 16 -15.54 -10.65 -18.88
N ALA A 17 -15.05 -9.82 -17.95
CA ALA A 17 -13.82 -9.08 -18.13
C ALA A 17 -12.54 -9.89 -17.87
N ALA A 18 -12.63 -11.09 -17.26
CA ALA A 18 -11.51 -11.74 -16.60
C ALA A 18 -10.31 -12.02 -17.53
N ASP A 19 -10.59 -12.36 -18.78
CA ASP A 19 -9.58 -12.73 -19.78
C ASP A 19 -9.27 -11.61 -20.80
N GLY A 20 -9.84 -10.42 -20.63
CA GLY A 20 -9.55 -9.27 -21.47
C GLY A 20 -8.89 -8.14 -20.68
N THR A 21 -7.61 -7.85 -20.95
CA THR A 21 -6.91 -6.70 -20.33
C THR A 21 -7.65 -5.37 -20.61
N ASP A 22 -8.13 -5.18 -21.83
CA ASP A 22 -8.95 -4.03 -22.21
C ASP A 22 -10.32 -4.02 -21.50
N SER A 23 -10.94 -5.19 -21.35
CA SER A 23 -12.22 -5.33 -20.65
C SER A 23 -12.09 -4.99 -19.16
N ARG A 24 -10.98 -5.37 -18.52
CA ARG A 24 -10.66 -4.96 -17.14
C ARG A 24 -10.51 -3.45 -17.00
N ILE A 25 -9.77 -2.80 -17.91
CA ILE A 25 -9.63 -1.34 -17.92
C ILE A 25 -10.99 -0.67 -18.13
N ARG A 26 -11.81 -1.18 -19.06
CA ARG A 26 -13.13 -0.64 -19.37
C ARG A 26 -14.04 -0.70 -18.14
N LEU A 27 -14.17 -1.88 -17.52
CA LEU A 27 -14.95 -2.08 -16.31
C LEU A 27 -14.46 -1.18 -15.17
N ALA A 28 -13.14 -1.03 -15.03
CA ALA A 28 -12.58 -0.13 -14.04
C ALA A 28 -12.92 1.35 -14.31
N THR A 29 -12.89 1.76 -15.57
CA THR A 29 -13.16 3.13 -16.01
C THR A 29 -14.63 3.49 -15.85
N GLU A 30 -15.54 2.58 -16.17
CA GLU A 30 -16.99 2.75 -16.03
C GLU A 30 -17.39 3.17 -14.62
N PHE A 31 -16.80 2.56 -13.59
CA PHE A 31 -17.03 2.93 -12.20
C PHE A 31 -16.77 4.43 -11.91
N TYR A 32 -15.72 4.99 -12.53
CA TYR A 32 -15.30 6.37 -12.33
C TYR A 32 -16.05 7.37 -13.22
N THR A 33 -16.52 6.95 -14.40
CA THR A 33 -17.22 7.83 -15.35
C THR A 33 -18.72 7.92 -15.09
N ALA A 34 -19.35 6.88 -14.55
CA ALA A 34 -20.80 6.79 -14.36
C ALA A 34 -21.43 7.91 -13.51
N ALA A 35 -20.65 8.64 -12.71
CA ALA A 35 -21.15 9.72 -11.85
C ALA A 35 -20.58 11.11 -12.16
N GLY A 36 -20.08 11.30 -13.38
CA GLY A 36 -19.59 12.60 -13.85
C GLY A 36 -18.20 12.99 -13.33
N ARG A 37 -17.86 14.26 -13.54
CA ARG A 37 -16.47 14.78 -13.44
C ARG A 37 -15.83 14.66 -12.05
N GLU A 38 -16.62 14.70 -10.98
CA GLU A 38 -16.08 14.67 -9.61
C GLU A 38 -15.44 13.30 -9.29
N ARG A 39 -16.16 12.21 -9.58
CA ARG A 39 -15.67 10.84 -9.37
C ARG A 39 -14.53 10.47 -10.32
N GLY A 40 -14.57 10.95 -11.57
CA GLY A 40 -13.54 10.68 -12.57
C GLY A 40 -12.13 11.02 -12.12
N SER A 41 -11.97 12.06 -11.28
CA SER A 41 -10.66 12.48 -10.77
C SER A 41 -10.00 11.46 -9.84
N TYR A 42 -10.78 10.65 -9.11
CA TYR A 42 -10.27 9.65 -8.17
C TYR A 42 -9.69 8.41 -8.85
N GLY A 43 -10.08 8.14 -10.11
CA GLY A 43 -9.65 6.95 -10.83
C GLY A 43 -8.22 7.00 -11.37
N ARG A 44 -7.54 8.16 -11.32
CA ARG A 44 -6.21 8.34 -11.92
C ARG A 44 -5.19 7.31 -11.42
N ALA A 45 -5.02 7.22 -10.10
CA ALA A 45 -4.03 6.35 -9.50
C ALA A 45 -4.29 4.86 -9.80
N GLU A 46 -5.53 4.42 -9.63
CA GLU A 46 -5.91 3.02 -9.87
C GLU A 46 -5.81 2.65 -11.34
N LEU A 47 -6.26 3.51 -12.26
CA LEU A 47 -6.16 3.24 -13.70
C LEU A 47 -4.70 3.25 -14.19
N ALA A 48 -3.84 4.09 -13.61
CA ALA A 48 -2.40 4.07 -13.90
C ALA A 48 -1.76 2.76 -13.40
N PHE A 49 -2.11 2.32 -12.19
CA PHE A 49 -1.64 1.05 -11.63
C PHE A 49 -2.11 -0.15 -12.48
N LEU A 50 -3.39 -0.18 -12.86
CA LEU A 50 -3.95 -1.22 -13.72
C LEU A 50 -3.25 -1.30 -15.08
N ARG A 51 -2.93 -0.16 -15.69
CA ARG A 51 -2.13 -0.12 -16.93
C ARG A 51 -0.73 -0.66 -16.73
N TRP A 52 -0.10 -0.40 -15.58
CA TRP A 52 1.18 -0.99 -15.23
C TRP A 52 1.07 -2.51 -15.05
N GLU A 53 0.04 -3.02 -14.36
CA GLU A 53 -0.19 -4.46 -14.20
C GLU A 53 -0.33 -5.16 -15.57
N ILE A 54 -1.06 -4.54 -16.50
CA ILE A 54 -1.20 -5.03 -17.88
C ILE A 54 0.13 -4.99 -18.62
N ALA A 55 0.85 -3.87 -18.57
CA ALA A 55 2.14 -3.72 -19.24
C ALA A 55 3.19 -4.71 -18.72
N ARG A 56 3.17 -5.00 -17.41
CA ARG A 56 4.04 -6.00 -16.77
C ARG A 56 3.71 -7.44 -17.19
N GLY A 57 2.48 -7.67 -17.63
CA GLY A 57 1.96 -8.98 -18.03
C GLY A 57 1.37 -9.80 -16.88
N VAL A 58 1.21 -9.23 -15.66
CA VAL A 58 0.63 -9.98 -14.53
C VAL A 58 -0.86 -10.27 -14.71
N LEU A 59 -1.54 -9.53 -15.60
CA LEU A 59 -2.96 -9.74 -15.92
C LEU A 59 -3.18 -10.46 -17.26
N ASN A 60 -2.14 -11.04 -17.86
CA ASN A 60 -2.30 -11.83 -19.08
C ASN A 60 -3.28 -13.01 -18.86
N PRO A 61 -4.06 -13.39 -19.87
CA PRO A 61 -4.97 -14.53 -19.79
C PRO A 61 -4.23 -15.83 -19.41
N SER A 62 -4.90 -16.74 -18.71
CA SER A 62 -4.33 -18.03 -18.33
C SER A 62 -3.99 -18.92 -19.55
N THR A 63 -4.65 -18.67 -20.68
CA THR A 63 -4.44 -19.37 -21.96
C THR A 63 -3.39 -18.70 -22.86
N ALA A 64 -2.83 -17.55 -22.46
CA ALA A 64 -1.81 -16.88 -23.24
C ALA A 64 -0.50 -17.67 -23.25
N ALA A 65 0.32 -17.50 -24.30
CA ALA A 65 1.66 -18.11 -24.39
C ALA A 65 2.56 -17.74 -23.20
N ARG A 66 2.30 -16.59 -22.57
CA ARG A 66 2.89 -16.17 -21.30
C ARG A 66 1.75 -15.78 -20.35
N PRO A 67 1.22 -16.73 -19.56
CA PRO A 67 0.11 -16.46 -18.67
C PRO A 67 0.52 -15.48 -17.56
N GLY A 68 -0.46 -14.71 -17.08
CA GLY A 68 -0.26 -13.79 -15.97
C GLY A 68 -0.17 -14.50 -14.63
N SER A 69 -0.08 -13.71 -13.56
CA SER A 69 -0.11 -14.21 -12.19
C SER A 69 -1.55 -14.53 -11.79
N PRO A 70 -1.84 -15.77 -11.35
CA PRO A 70 -3.14 -16.11 -10.78
C PRO A 70 -3.49 -15.22 -9.59
N TRP A 71 -2.49 -14.89 -8.76
CA TRP A 71 -2.67 -14.04 -7.58
C TRP A 71 -3.03 -12.59 -7.94
N TRP A 72 -2.27 -11.94 -8.83
CA TRP A 72 -2.55 -10.56 -9.24
C TRP A 72 -3.92 -10.43 -9.90
N ARG A 73 -4.30 -11.41 -10.73
CA ARG A 73 -5.65 -11.46 -11.31
C ARG A 73 -6.73 -11.58 -10.24
N ALA A 74 -6.56 -12.46 -9.24
CA ALA A 74 -7.55 -12.64 -8.18
C ALA A 74 -7.73 -11.39 -7.30
N VAL A 75 -6.63 -10.72 -6.93
CA VAL A 75 -6.70 -9.44 -6.19
C VAL A 75 -7.40 -8.35 -7.01
N ASN A 76 -7.08 -8.26 -8.30
CA ASN A 76 -7.72 -7.34 -9.22
C ASN A 76 -9.23 -7.65 -9.37
N ASP A 77 -9.60 -8.92 -9.54
CA ASP A 77 -10.99 -9.38 -9.64
C ASP A 77 -11.79 -9.00 -8.38
N ARG A 78 -11.19 -9.17 -7.19
CA ARG A 78 -11.82 -8.74 -5.94
C ARG A 78 -12.08 -7.24 -5.90
N LEU A 79 -11.09 -6.42 -6.27
CA LEU A 79 -11.23 -4.97 -6.33
C LEU A 79 -12.32 -4.54 -7.34
N LEU A 80 -12.33 -5.13 -8.53
CA LEU A 80 -13.34 -4.85 -9.55
C LEU A 80 -14.74 -5.25 -9.07
N ARG A 81 -14.89 -6.45 -8.48
CA ARG A 81 -16.18 -6.95 -7.98
C ARG A 81 -16.74 -6.02 -6.93
N ASP A 82 -15.95 -5.67 -5.91
CA ASP A 82 -16.43 -4.88 -4.77
C ASP A 82 -16.96 -3.50 -5.19
N LYS A 83 -16.22 -2.80 -6.06
CA LYS A 83 -16.63 -1.47 -6.52
C LYS A 83 -17.81 -1.54 -7.49
N THR A 84 -17.88 -2.57 -8.35
CA THR A 84 -19.01 -2.79 -9.25
C THR A 84 -20.28 -3.11 -8.46
N GLU A 85 -20.21 -3.97 -7.45
CA GLU A 85 -21.36 -4.25 -6.57
C GLU A 85 -21.82 -2.98 -5.86
N ALA A 86 -20.89 -2.20 -5.30
CA ALA A 86 -21.23 -0.96 -4.62
C ALA A 86 -21.89 0.06 -5.54
N ALA A 87 -21.45 0.15 -6.81
CA ALA A 87 -22.09 1.02 -7.81
C ALA A 87 -23.52 0.56 -8.13
N LEU A 88 -23.74 -0.73 -8.34
CA LEU A 88 -25.08 -1.30 -8.59
C LEU A 88 -26.03 -1.03 -7.41
N LEU A 89 -25.57 -1.24 -6.18
CA LEU A 89 -26.34 -0.95 -4.97
C LEU A 89 -26.64 0.55 -4.82
N TYR A 90 -25.70 1.41 -5.21
CA TYR A 90 -25.87 2.86 -5.14
C TYR A 90 -26.85 3.39 -6.19
N GLU A 91 -26.86 2.82 -7.40
CA GLU A 91 -27.78 3.18 -8.48
C GLU A 91 -29.21 2.70 -8.22
N ALA A 92 -29.37 1.54 -7.59
CA ALA A 92 -30.68 0.99 -7.20
C ALA A 92 -31.32 1.72 -5.99
N ALA A 93 -30.60 2.63 -5.33
CA ALA A 93 -31.09 3.30 -4.13
C ALA A 93 -32.25 4.29 -4.45
N PRO A 94 -33.31 4.36 -3.61
CA PRO A 94 -34.45 5.24 -3.83
C PRO A 94 -34.03 6.72 -3.87
N GLY A 95 -34.60 7.50 -4.80
CA GLY A 95 -34.30 8.93 -4.94
C GLY A 95 -33.13 9.26 -5.86
N ARG A 96 -32.53 8.27 -6.55
CA ARG A 96 -31.48 8.48 -7.57
C ARG A 96 -31.90 8.16 -9.01
N SER A 97 -33.16 7.80 -9.25
CA SER A 97 -33.69 7.62 -10.62
C SER A 97 -33.47 8.89 -11.44
N SER A 98 -32.69 8.74 -12.49
CA SER A 98 -32.10 9.79 -13.32
C SER A 98 -33.11 10.84 -13.79
N ALA A 99 -32.72 12.11 -13.66
CA ALA A 99 -33.19 13.17 -14.54
C ALA A 99 -32.73 12.82 -15.97
N GLY A 100 -33.56 12.11 -16.72
CA GLY A 100 -33.36 11.84 -18.14
C GLY A 100 -33.53 10.38 -18.55
N GLY A 101 -34.77 9.98 -18.82
CA GLY A 101 -35.07 9.14 -19.99
C GLY A 101 -35.22 7.63 -19.81
N ARG A 102 -36.49 7.21 -19.92
CA ARG A 102 -37.04 5.90 -20.35
C ARG A 102 -36.82 4.69 -19.43
N SER A 103 -37.84 4.51 -18.59
CA SER A 103 -38.30 3.24 -18.05
C SER A 103 -38.36 2.16 -19.13
N SER A 104 -37.41 1.23 -19.07
CA SER A 104 -37.60 -0.14 -19.58
C SER A 104 -38.41 -0.90 -18.54
N ALA A 105 -39.64 -1.27 -18.91
CA ALA A 105 -40.47 -2.14 -18.10
C ALA A 105 -39.80 -3.50 -17.90
N GLY A 106 -39.69 -3.95 -16.65
CA GLY A 106 -39.35 -5.34 -16.31
C GLY A 106 -38.44 -5.45 -15.09
N GLY A 107 -39.02 -5.80 -13.93
CA GLY A 107 -38.28 -6.21 -12.74
C GLY A 107 -38.32 -5.18 -11.61
N GLY A 108 -39.30 -5.30 -10.71
CA GLY A 108 -39.29 -4.60 -9.43
C GLY A 108 -38.18 -5.16 -8.54
N CYS A 109 -36.95 -4.66 -8.71
CA CYS A 109 -35.84 -4.98 -7.82
C CYS A 109 -36.01 -4.19 -6.51
N SER A 110 -36.21 -4.93 -5.42
CA SER A 110 -36.31 -4.37 -4.07
C SER A 110 -35.05 -3.57 -3.74
N ALA A 111 -35.23 -2.30 -3.35
CA ALA A 111 -34.17 -1.34 -3.01
C ALA A 111 -33.38 -1.68 -1.72
N ASN A 112 -33.31 -2.96 -1.33
CA ASN A 112 -32.81 -3.47 -0.06
C ASN A 112 -31.60 -4.41 -0.22
N GLY A 113 -30.77 -4.20 -1.24
CA GLY A 113 -29.52 -4.95 -1.38
C GLY A 113 -28.54 -4.60 -0.25
N ARG A 114 -28.24 -5.56 0.63
CA ARG A 114 -27.14 -5.42 1.59
C ARG A 114 -25.81 -5.67 0.90
N PRO A 115 -24.75 -4.89 1.19
CA PRO A 115 -23.41 -5.17 0.70
C PRO A 115 -22.97 -6.59 1.08
N SER A 116 -22.37 -7.32 0.13
CA SER A 116 -21.88 -8.68 0.33
C SER A 116 -20.66 -8.76 1.27
N ALA A 117 -19.88 -7.68 1.33
CA ALA A 117 -18.70 -7.56 2.17
C ALA A 117 -18.54 -6.16 2.76
N ARG A 118 -17.69 -6.03 3.79
CA ARG A 118 -17.36 -4.73 4.41
C ARG A 118 -16.72 -3.78 3.41
N SER A 119 -15.84 -4.28 2.53
CA SER A 119 -15.22 -3.49 1.46
C SER A 119 -16.25 -2.89 0.50
N VAL A 120 -17.30 -3.63 0.12
CA VAL A 120 -18.44 -3.11 -0.67
C VAL A 120 -19.17 -1.99 0.08
N ALA A 121 -19.43 -2.16 1.39
CA ALA A 121 -20.05 -1.12 2.19
C ALA A 121 -19.21 0.17 2.24
N LEU A 122 -17.88 0.04 2.34
CA LEU A 122 -16.94 1.16 2.32
C LEU A 122 -16.90 1.86 0.95
N TRP A 123 -17.00 1.12 -0.16
CA TRP A 123 -17.20 1.73 -1.48
C TRP A 123 -18.52 2.50 -1.53
N GLY A 124 -19.60 1.99 -0.95
CA GLY A 124 -20.86 2.72 -0.79
C GLY A 124 -20.72 4.01 0.03
N GLU A 125 -19.90 4.02 1.09
CA GLU A 125 -19.57 5.23 1.85
C GLU A 125 -18.84 6.26 0.97
N PHE A 126 -17.84 5.84 0.19
CA PHE A 126 -17.16 6.70 -0.77
C PHE A 126 -18.11 7.27 -1.83
N LEU A 127 -19.00 6.44 -2.38
CA LEU A 127 -19.96 6.87 -3.41
C LEU A 127 -20.92 7.95 -2.89
N ARG A 128 -21.33 7.87 -1.61
CA ARG A 128 -22.17 8.89 -0.96
C ARG A 128 -21.40 10.15 -0.58
N PHE A 129 -20.18 9.99 -0.07
CA PHE A 129 -19.36 11.07 0.46
C PHE A 129 -17.91 10.95 -0.04
N PRO A 130 -17.63 11.37 -1.29
CA PRO A 130 -16.33 11.16 -1.90
C PRO A 130 -15.26 12.04 -1.26
N SER A 131 -14.19 11.40 -0.80
CA SER A 131 -12.98 12.05 -0.28
C SER A 131 -11.77 11.16 -0.55
N PRO A 132 -10.54 11.70 -0.55
CA PRO A 132 -9.33 10.88 -0.61
C PRO A 132 -9.30 9.77 0.45
N SER A 133 -9.69 10.10 1.68
CA SER A 133 -9.72 9.13 2.78
C SER A 133 -10.76 8.04 2.59
N SER A 134 -11.98 8.36 2.15
CA SER A 134 -13.02 7.36 1.90
C SER A 134 -12.69 6.48 0.69
N TRP A 135 -12.03 7.05 -0.33
CA TRP A 135 -11.53 6.29 -1.49
C TRP A 135 -10.47 5.27 -1.08
N TYR A 136 -9.38 5.70 -0.43
CA TYR A 136 -8.32 4.79 0.02
C TYR A 136 -8.83 3.75 1.00
N ARG A 137 -9.75 4.13 1.90
CA ARG A 137 -10.37 3.18 2.82
C ARG A 137 -11.10 2.07 2.09
N ALA A 138 -11.92 2.41 1.09
CA ALA A 138 -12.65 1.43 0.29
C ALA A 138 -11.71 0.58 -0.57
N HIS A 139 -10.85 1.23 -1.37
CA HIS A 139 -9.89 0.59 -2.26
C HIS A 139 -8.96 -0.37 -1.51
N ASN A 140 -8.29 0.10 -0.45
CA ASN A 140 -7.35 -0.73 0.29
C ASN A 140 -8.06 -1.88 1.03
N SER A 141 -9.33 -1.71 1.42
CA SER A 141 -10.09 -2.81 2.03
C SER A 141 -10.36 -3.94 1.04
N SER A 142 -10.65 -3.61 -0.23
CA SER A 142 -10.76 -4.61 -1.29
C SER A 142 -9.42 -5.28 -1.60
N VAL A 143 -8.33 -4.50 -1.68
CA VAL A 143 -6.98 -5.04 -1.90
C VAL A 143 -6.59 -5.99 -0.76
N VAL A 144 -6.74 -5.58 0.50
CA VAL A 144 -6.46 -6.41 1.68
C VAL A 144 -7.31 -7.68 1.69
N ALA A 145 -8.60 -7.59 1.37
CA ALA A 145 -9.44 -8.78 1.26
C ALA A 145 -8.91 -9.73 0.19
N GLY A 146 -8.51 -9.21 -0.97
CA GLY A 146 -7.87 -9.98 -2.04
C GLY A 146 -6.59 -10.67 -1.59
N TYR A 147 -5.73 -10.00 -0.83
CA TYR A 147 -4.52 -10.60 -0.24
C TYR A 147 -4.90 -11.76 0.70
N LEU A 148 -5.78 -11.51 1.66
CA LEU A 148 -6.14 -12.49 2.69
C LEU A 148 -6.87 -13.73 2.13
N GLU A 149 -7.62 -13.58 1.04
CA GLU A 149 -8.38 -14.67 0.41
C GLU A 149 -7.56 -15.52 -0.57
N ASN A 150 -6.36 -15.06 -0.95
CA ASN A 150 -5.55 -15.70 -1.98
C ASN A 150 -4.12 -15.96 -1.50
N VAL A 151 -3.95 -16.31 -0.22
CA VAL A 151 -2.64 -16.58 0.37
C VAL A 151 -1.96 -17.74 -0.35
N GLU A 152 -2.70 -18.78 -0.68
CA GLU A 152 -2.20 -19.98 -1.35
C GLU A 152 -1.70 -19.67 -2.76
N LEU A 153 -2.40 -18.78 -3.49
CA LEU A 153 -1.93 -18.31 -4.79
C LEU A 153 -0.65 -17.47 -4.66
N ALA A 154 -0.51 -16.69 -3.58
CA ALA A 154 0.72 -15.95 -3.32
C ALA A 154 1.88 -16.89 -2.91
N GLU A 155 1.62 -17.96 -2.16
CA GLU A 155 2.66 -18.92 -1.77
C GLU A 155 3.22 -19.70 -2.97
N ALA A 156 2.41 -19.88 -4.02
CA ALA A 156 2.84 -20.48 -5.28
C ALA A 156 3.74 -19.57 -6.14
N GLU A 157 3.85 -18.28 -5.80
CA GLU A 157 4.62 -17.30 -6.56
C GLU A 157 6.12 -17.33 -6.22
N LEU A 158 6.94 -16.86 -7.16
CA LEU A 158 8.38 -16.80 -6.96
C LEU A 158 8.73 -15.94 -5.72
N PRO A 159 9.79 -16.25 -4.97
CA PRO A 159 10.21 -15.42 -3.83
C PRO A 159 10.33 -13.92 -4.13
N ALA A 160 10.87 -13.58 -5.31
CA ALA A 160 10.95 -12.22 -5.83
C ALA A 160 9.57 -11.56 -6.01
N GLU A 161 8.58 -12.30 -6.52
CA GLU A 161 7.19 -11.82 -6.67
C GLU A 161 6.50 -11.66 -5.31
N ARG A 162 6.76 -12.53 -4.35
CA ARG A 162 6.19 -12.41 -2.99
C ARG A 162 6.77 -11.20 -2.25
N PHE A 163 8.05 -10.90 -2.44
CA PHE A 163 8.67 -9.67 -1.94
C PHE A 163 7.99 -8.43 -2.56
N MET A 164 7.82 -8.43 -3.89
CA MET A 164 7.09 -7.39 -4.63
C MET A 164 5.67 -7.16 -4.10
N MET A 165 4.93 -8.22 -3.79
CA MET A 165 3.58 -8.12 -3.21
C MET A 165 3.57 -7.41 -1.86
N ASN A 166 4.58 -7.66 -1.01
CA ASN A 166 4.74 -6.97 0.27
C ASN A 166 5.09 -5.48 0.07
N VAL A 167 5.93 -5.15 -0.92
CA VAL A 167 6.26 -3.75 -1.25
C VAL A 167 5.06 -3.02 -1.86
N ALA A 168 4.27 -3.67 -2.70
CA ALA A 168 3.01 -3.09 -3.19
C ALA A 168 2.04 -2.80 -2.03
N LEU A 169 1.89 -3.75 -1.10
CA LEU A 169 1.02 -3.60 0.07
C LEU A 169 1.48 -2.46 0.98
N LEU A 170 2.77 -2.40 1.34
CA LEU A 170 3.24 -1.33 2.24
C LEU A 170 3.03 0.06 1.62
N ARG A 171 3.26 0.21 0.31
CA ARG A 171 3.10 1.49 -0.39
C ARG A 171 1.62 1.90 -0.48
N VAL A 172 0.71 0.96 -0.74
CA VAL A 172 -0.72 1.27 -0.79
C VAL A 172 -1.27 1.61 0.60
N LEU A 173 -0.82 0.92 1.66
CA LEU A 173 -1.19 1.27 3.03
C LEU A 173 -0.64 2.64 3.43
N TYR A 174 0.60 2.94 3.05
CA TYR A 174 1.24 4.22 3.38
C TYR A 174 0.56 5.41 2.71
N THR A 175 0.17 5.27 1.43
CA THR A 175 -0.56 6.33 0.72
C THR A 175 -1.93 6.61 1.33
N HIS A 176 -2.62 5.58 1.82
CA HIS A 176 -3.83 5.76 2.63
C HIS A 176 -3.54 6.54 3.92
N ALA A 177 -2.47 6.21 4.65
CA ALA A 177 -2.08 6.96 5.84
C ALA A 177 -1.73 8.42 5.52
N LEU A 178 -1.10 8.72 4.37
CA LEU A 178 -0.87 10.11 3.93
C LEU A 178 -2.18 10.89 3.76
N ALA A 179 -3.22 10.25 3.21
CA ALA A 179 -4.52 10.87 3.00
C ALA A 179 -5.31 11.04 4.32
N ALA A 180 -5.33 10.01 5.16
CA ALA A 180 -6.24 9.89 6.29
C ALA A 180 -5.61 10.26 7.65
N ARG A 181 -4.33 9.95 7.86
CA ARG A 181 -3.56 10.28 9.07
C ARG A 181 -2.16 10.82 8.75
N PRO A 182 -2.03 12.02 8.15
CA PRO A 182 -0.73 12.56 7.69
C PRO A 182 0.36 12.63 8.77
N ARG A 183 0.00 12.80 10.05
CA ARG A 183 0.96 12.79 11.17
C ARG A 183 1.56 11.40 11.43
N LEU A 184 0.81 10.34 11.17
CA LEU A 184 1.32 8.96 11.23
C LEU A 184 2.35 8.76 10.11
N ALA A 185 2.06 9.24 8.90
CA ALA A 185 2.94 9.08 7.74
C ALA A 185 4.20 9.98 7.79
N LEU A 186 4.04 11.28 8.06
CA LEU A 186 5.11 12.28 7.96
C LEU A 186 5.59 12.86 9.29
N GLY A 187 5.05 12.42 10.43
CA GLY A 187 5.36 13.03 11.72
C GLY A 187 4.99 14.50 11.77
N SER A 188 5.93 15.34 12.22
CA SER A 188 5.75 16.80 12.35
C SER A 188 5.50 17.52 11.01
N PHE A 189 5.83 16.91 9.87
CA PHE A 189 5.59 17.46 8.54
C PHE A 189 4.17 17.14 7.99
N GLY A 190 3.28 16.58 8.81
CA GLY A 190 1.95 16.12 8.39
C GLY A 190 1.07 17.17 7.71
N THR A 191 1.30 18.48 7.92
CA THR A 191 0.53 19.56 7.28
C THR A 191 0.70 19.57 5.75
N VAL A 192 1.86 19.13 5.24
CA VAL A 192 2.14 19.06 3.78
C VAL A 192 1.62 17.74 3.17
N GLY A 193 1.42 16.70 3.99
CA GLY A 193 1.15 15.33 3.52
C GLY A 193 -0.18 15.09 2.83
N ARG A 194 -1.22 15.89 3.15
CA ARG A 194 -2.55 15.73 2.54
C ARG A 194 -2.54 15.92 1.03
N LEU A 195 -1.66 16.78 0.52
CA LEU A 195 -1.56 17.03 -0.92
C LEU A 195 -0.79 15.92 -1.65
N ALA A 196 0.14 15.26 -0.96
CA ALA A 196 0.95 14.18 -1.54
C ALA A 196 0.16 12.87 -1.69
N GLY A 197 -0.74 12.58 -0.74
CA GLY A 197 -1.62 11.40 -0.76
C GLY A 197 -2.99 11.63 -1.39
N ASP A 198 -3.20 12.67 -2.20
CA ASP A 198 -4.50 12.88 -2.87
C ASP A 198 -4.57 12.01 -4.14
N PRO A 199 -5.49 11.03 -4.25
CA PRO A 199 -5.58 10.14 -5.42
C PRO A 199 -6.03 10.90 -6.68
N ARG A 200 -6.55 12.12 -6.50
CA ARG A 200 -6.87 13.03 -7.59
C ARG A 200 -5.62 13.75 -8.10
N ARG A 201 -4.43 13.57 -7.53
CA ARG A 201 -3.23 14.28 -8.02
C ARG A 201 -2.24 13.28 -8.59
N GLY A 202 -1.45 13.73 -9.57
CA GLY A 202 -0.38 12.93 -10.16
C GLY A 202 0.76 12.58 -9.18
N SER A 203 0.72 13.08 -7.94
CA SER A 203 1.69 12.71 -6.90
C SER A 203 1.67 11.22 -6.54
N VAL A 204 0.56 10.53 -6.83
CA VAL A 204 0.49 9.07 -6.68
C VAL A 204 1.29 8.35 -7.77
N GLU A 205 1.48 8.94 -8.96
CA GLU A 205 2.41 8.38 -9.98
C GLU A 205 3.86 8.40 -9.51
N LEU A 206 4.24 9.31 -8.60
CA LEU A 206 5.57 9.37 -7.97
C LEU A 206 5.75 8.28 -6.90
N PHE A 207 4.67 7.94 -6.18
CA PHE A 207 4.65 6.89 -5.14
C PHE A 207 4.50 5.48 -5.72
N LEU A 208 3.84 5.39 -6.87
CA LEU A 208 3.62 4.19 -7.66
C LEU A 208 4.47 4.21 -8.93
N ASP A 209 5.64 4.85 -8.95
CA ASP A 209 6.59 4.68 -10.06
C ASP A 209 7.27 3.30 -9.96
N LEU A 210 6.42 2.29 -9.95
CA LEU A 210 6.65 0.87 -9.97
C LEU A 210 7.46 0.48 -11.21
N ARG A 211 7.40 1.28 -12.28
CA ARG A 211 8.24 1.09 -13.47
C ARG A 211 9.72 1.31 -13.20
N ARG A 212 10.08 2.19 -12.26
CA ARG A 212 11.47 2.42 -11.85
C ARG A 212 11.89 1.55 -10.66
N ALA A 213 10.94 1.16 -9.82
CA ALA A 213 11.22 0.32 -8.65
C ALA A 213 11.20 -1.18 -8.98
N PHE A 214 10.48 -1.59 -10.03
CA PHE A 214 10.20 -2.99 -10.30
C PHE A 214 10.46 -3.40 -11.76
N PRO A 215 10.94 -4.64 -12.00
CA PRO A 215 11.22 -5.09 -13.35
C PRO A 215 9.95 -5.19 -14.19
N GLU A 216 10.09 -4.85 -15.47
CA GLU A 216 8.97 -4.64 -16.39
C GLU A 216 8.28 -5.92 -16.86
N ARG A 217 8.75 -7.11 -16.49
CA ARG A 217 8.24 -8.38 -17.01
C ARG A 217 7.95 -9.39 -15.91
N TYR A 218 6.79 -10.03 -16.03
CA TYR A 218 6.41 -11.20 -15.25
C TYR A 218 6.67 -12.50 -16.05
N PRO A 219 7.06 -13.61 -15.38
CA PRO A 219 7.51 -13.68 -13.98
C PRO A 219 8.97 -13.23 -13.83
N LEU A 220 9.37 -12.85 -12.60
CA LEU A 220 10.74 -12.49 -12.23
C LEU A 220 11.70 -13.71 -12.17
N THR A 221 11.84 -14.44 -13.27
CA THR A 221 12.78 -15.57 -13.35
C THR A 221 14.22 -15.10 -13.39
N GLY A 222 15.10 -15.76 -12.63
CA GLY A 222 16.53 -15.48 -12.61
C GLY A 222 16.95 -14.23 -11.83
N LEU A 223 16.05 -13.64 -11.05
CA LEU A 223 16.35 -12.51 -10.16
C LEU A 223 16.20 -12.93 -8.69
N THR A 224 17.20 -12.59 -7.88
CA THR A 224 17.13 -12.70 -6.43
C THR A 224 16.49 -11.46 -5.81
N ILE A 225 16.12 -11.50 -4.52
CA ILE A 225 15.56 -10.32 -3.83
C ILE A 225 16.63 -9.24 -3.71
N GLU A 226 17.88 -9.66 -3.52
CA GLU A 226 19.06 -8.84 -3.46
C GLU A 226 19.29 -8.10 -4.78
N ASP A 227 19.08 -8.76 -5.93
CA ASP A 227 19.12 -8.11 -7.25
C ASP A 227 18.04 -7.04 -7.40
N LEU A 228 16.83 -7.31 -6.90
CA LEU A 228 15.73 -6.33 -6.90
C LEU A 228 16.08 -5.11 -6.06
N VAL A 229 16.57 -5.33 -4.84
CA VAL A 229 17.00 -4.24 -3.95
C VAL A 229 18.18 -3.47 -4.55
N ALA A 230 19.13 -4.17 -5.19
CA ALA A 230 20.30 -3.55 -5.80
C ALA A 230 19.95 -2.70 -7.03
N THR A 231 18.95 -3.11 -7.81
CA THR A 231 18.45 -2.35 -8.97
C THR A 231 17.52 -1.21 -8.59
N GLU A 232 16.97 -1.23 -7.38
CA GLU A 232 16.10 -0.16 -6.90
C GLU A 232 16.85 1.19 -6.82
N GLY A 233 16.31 2.24 -7.44
CA GLY A 233 16.92 3.57 -7.38
C GLY A 233 17.02 4.13 -5.94
N PRO A 234 17.86 5.15 -5.70
CA PRO A 234 18.05 5.72 -4.37
C PRO A 234 16.78 6.35 -3.77
N LEU A 235 15.87 6.84 -4.62
CA LEU A 235 14.61 7.48 -4.18
C LEU A 235 13.57 6.47 -3.66
N PRO A 236 13.19 5.40 -4.39
CA PRO A 236 12.34 4.35 -3.84
C PRO A 236 12.92 3.71 -2.57
N ARG A 237 14.24 3.49 -2.52
CA ARG A 237 14.90 2.98 -1.31
C ARG A 237 14.75 3.93 -0.11
N LEU A 238 15.00 5.23 -0.30
CA LEU A 238 14.82 6.19 0.79
C LEU A 238 13.38 6.21 1.30
N LEU A 239 12.41 6.10 0.39
CA LEU A 239 11.00 6.07 0.76
C LEU A 239 10.66 4.83 1.58
N ASP A 240 10.88 3.63 1.02
CA ASP A 240 10.45 2.39 1.65
C ASP A 240 11.22 2.11 2.95
N TRP A 241 12.53 2.32 2.93
CA TRP A 241 13.41 1.97 4.04
C TRP A 241 13.64 3.11 5.03
N GLY A 242 13.76 4.34 4.55
CA GLY A 242 14.03 5.52 5.40
C GLY A 242 12.77 6.12 6.01
N ILE A 243 11.64 6.10 5.29
CA ILE A 243 10.42 6.78 5.70
C ILE A 243 9.34 5.79 6.15
N ILE A 244 9.05 4.75 5.37
CA ILE A 244 7.94 3.83 5.66
C ILE A 244 8.32 2.80 6.73
N ALA A 245 9.46 2.12 6.58
CA ALA A 245 9.88 1.03 7.46
C ALA A 245 9.79 1.35 8.98
N PRO A 246 10.22 2.52 9.47
CA PRO A 246 10.13 2.87 10.90
C PRO A 246 8.69 2.96 11.45
N ARG A 247 7.69 2.97 10.58
CA ARG A 247 6.27 3.20 10.90
C ARG A 247 5.39 2.00 10.59
N LEU A 248 5.95 0.90 10.09
CA LEU A 248 5.18 -0.23 9.57
C LEU A 248 4.18 -0.81 10.59
N THR A 249 4.56 -1.04 11.84
CA THR A 249 3.63 -1.56 12.85
C THR A 249 2.43 -0.64 13.07
N ARG A 250 2.67 0.69 13.13
CA ARG A 250 1.61 1.68 13.29
C ARG A 250 0.75 1.77 12.03
N LEU A 251 1.37 1.60 10.85
CA LEU A 251 0.69 1.63 9.57
C LEU A 251 -0.27 0.46 9.40
N TYR A 252 0.18 -0.75 9.72
CA TYR A 252 -0.65 -1.97 9.66
C TYR A 252 -1.77 -1.92 10.71
N SER A 253 -1.51 -1.40 11.91
CA SER A 253 -2.55 -1.16 12.93
C SER A 253 -3.59 -0.15 12.43
N PHE A 254 -3.17 0.97 11.85
CA PHE A 254 -4.10 1.92 11.23
C PHE A 254 -4.91 1.28 10.10
N ALA A 255 -4.29 0.46 9.26
CA ALA A 255 -4.97 -0.23 8.17
C ALA A 255 -6.03 -1.20 8.70
N ALA A 256 -5.70 -2.01 9.71
CA ALA A 256 -6.61 -2.94 10.36
C ALA A 256 -7.84 -2.24 10.96
N GLU A 257 -7.62 -1.13 11.67
CA GLU A 257 -8.70 -0.30 12.24
C GLU A 257 -9.56 0.34 11.14
N SER A 258 -8.92 0.90 10.11
CA SER A 258 -9.61 1.62 9.05
C SER A 258 -10.51 0.70 8.22
N SER A 259 -10.02 -0.49 7.85
CA SER A 259 -10.80 -1.49 7.11
C SER A 259 -11.78 -2.27 8.00
N GLY A 260 -11.49 -2.39 9.30
CA GLY A 260 -12.18 -3.32 10.20
C GLY A 260 -11.74 -4.77 10.01
N GLU A 261 -10.53 -5.00 9.48
CA GLU A 261 -9.96 -6.33 9.21
C GLU A 261 -8.74 -6.59 10.12
N PRO A 262 -8.91 -7.25 11.27
CA PRO A 262 -7.82 -7.47 12.23
C PRO A 262 -6.73 -8.39 11.69
N ARG A 263 -7.03 -9.27 10.72
CA ARG A 263 -6.03 -10.19 10.12
C ARG A 263 -4.92 -9.45 9.39
N VAL A 264 -5.11 -8.17 9.06
CA VAL A 264 -4.03 -7.30 8.54
C VAL A 264 -2.80 -7.33 9.45
N MET A 265 -2.98 -7.41 10.77
CA MET A 265 -1.86 -7.46 11.70
C MET A 265 -1.02 -8.75 11.57
N GLY A 266 -1.57 -9.83 11.03
CA GLY A 266 -0.84 -11.06 10.74
C GLY A 266 0.11 -10.97 9.54
N MET A 267 0.01 -9.89 8.74
CA MET A 267 0.87 -9.64 7.58
C MET A 267 2.16 -8.87 7.94
N ILE A 268 2.40 -8.63 9.23
CA ILE A 268 3.62 -8.02 9.76
C ILE A 268 4.11 -8.77 11.00
N SER A 269 5.40 -9.05 11.08
CA SER A 269 6.03 -9.70 12.23
C SER A 269 7.33 -8.99 12.58
N ASN A 270 7.50 -8.59 13.85
CA ASN A 270 8.70 -7.88 14.32
C ASN A 270 9.08 -6.63 13.49
N GLY A 271 8.08 -5.90 13.00
CA GLY A 271 8.27 -4.71 12.16
C GLY A 271 8.63 -5.01 10.70
N VAL A 272 8.52 -6.27 10.27
CA VAL A 272 8.85 -6.73 8.91
C VAL A 272 7.60 -7.32 8.23
N PRO A 273 7.27 -6.93 6.98
CA PRO A 273 6.18 -7.54 6.23
C PRO A 273 6.43 -9.04 6.02
N CYS A 274 5.41 -9.86 6.25
CA CYS A 274 5.52 -11.32 6.16
C CYS A 274 4.34 -11.98 5.42
N TYR A 275 3.64 -11.24 4.56
CA TYR A 275 2.56 -11.81 3.75
C TYR A 275 3.12 -12.84 2.76
N ALA A 276 2.62 -14.08 2.82
CA ALA A 276 3.07 -15.23 1.99
C ALA A 276 4.59 -15.43 1.96
N PHE A 277 5.29 -14.93 2.98
CA PHE A 277 6.74 -14.88 3.03
C PHE A 277 7.20 -15.36 4.41
N PRO A 278 8.16 -16.29 4.52
CA PRO A 278 8.63 -16.72 5.82
C PRO A 278 9.17 -15.53 6.61
N ALA A 279 8.68 -15.33 7.84
CA ALA A 279 9.21 -14.33 8.77
C ALA A 279 10.71 -14.53 9.10
N ALA A 280 11.31 -15.63 8.61
CA ALA A 280 12.65 -16.09 8.88
C ALA A 280 13.77 -15.41 8.06
N ARG A 281 13.49 -14.32 7.32
CA ARG A 281 14.54 -13.50 6.68
C ARG A 281 14.44 -11.99 6.96
N PRO A 282 14.43 -11.56 8.23
CA PRO A 282 14.42 -10.14 8.56
C PRO A 282 15.69 -9.40 8.10
N GLU A 283 16.79 -10.11 7.85
CA GLU A 283 18.03 -9.57 7.28
C GLU A 283 17.83 -8.97 5.89
N LEU A 284 16.98 -9.54 5.03
CA LEU A 284 16.69 -8.96 3.70
C LEU A 284 16.04 -7.58 3.80
N TRP A 285 15.21 -7.38 4.82
CA TRP A 285 14.57 -6.08 5.09
C TRP A 285 15.51 -5.12 5.85
N ARG A 286 16.43 -5.62 6.68
CA ARG A 286 17.38 -4.78 7.44
C ARG A 286 18.60 -4.36 6.63
N GLU A 287 19.13 -5.22 5.78
CA GLU A 287 20.30 -4.96 4.93
C GLU A 287 19.95 -4.03 3.76
N ALA A 288 18.75 -4.19 3.18
CA ALA A 288 18.20 -3.25 2.19
C ALA A 288 18.05 -1.82 2.75
N GLY A 289 17.83 -1.68 4.07
CA GLY A 289 17.63 -0.41 4.75
C GLY A 289 18.89 0.37 5.12
N GLY A 290 20.09 -0.05 4.68
CA GLY A 290 21.31 0.74 4.81
C GLY A 290 21.63 1.11 6.27
N GLY A 291 22.05 0.12 7.05
CA GLY A 291 22.31 0.18 8.50
C GLY A 291 23.32 1.21 9.04
N ARG A 292 23.70 2.25 8.28
CA ARG A 292 24.55 3.36 8.76
C ARG A 292 23.91 4.75 8.71
N MET A 293 22.88 4.99 7.88
CA MET A 293 22.22 6.30 7.83
C MET A 293 21.07 6.43 8.86
N LEU A 294 20.31 5.36 9.08
CA LEU A 294 19.18 5.37 10.02
C LEU A 294 19.60 5.66 11.47
N THR A 295 20.78 5.20 11.89
CA THR A 295 21.31 5.42 13.25
C THR A 295 21.59 6.90 13.52
N ARG A 296 21.98 7.67 12.51
CA ARG A 296 22.27 9.11 12.64
C ARG A 296 21.00 9.97 12.66
N PHE A 297 19.99 9.63 11.87
CA PHE A 297 18.71 10.36 11.86
C PHE A 297 17.81 10.00 13.04
N ALA A 298 17.82 8.73 13.49
CA ALA A 298 17.11 8.33 14.70
C ALA A 298 17.67 9.07 15.93
N ALA A 299 18.99 9.21 16.06
CA ALA A 299 19.62 9.98 17.14
C ALA A 299 19.25 11.47 17.12
N TYR A 300 19.02 12.05 15.93
CA TYR A 300 18.59 13.44 15.76
C TYR A 300 17.10 13.65 16.08
N ALA A 301 16.26 12.64 15.82
CA ALA A 301 14.82 12.71 16.03
C ALA A 301 14.39 12.32 17.47
N THR A 302 15.21 11.60 18.22
CA THR A 302 14.93 11.20 19.61
C THR A 302 15.61 12.06 20.67
N GLY A 303 16.41 13.06 20.28
CA GLY A 303 17.07 13.98 21.22
C GLY A 303 18.14 13.33 22.10
N ALA A 304 18.59 12.11 21.81
CA ALA A 304 19.62 11.40 22.57
C ALA A 304 21.06 11.80 22.20
N GLY A 305 21.26 13.08 21.88
CA GLY A 305 22.48 13.64 21.31
C GLY A 305 23.11 14.75 22.15
N ASP A 306 22.97 14.73 23.48
CA ASP A 306 23.83 15.54 24.34
C ASP A 306 24.26 14.76 25.58
N SER A 307 25.37 14.05 25.44
CA SER A 307 26.20 13.60 26.56
C SER A 307 27.63 13.81 26.13
N ARG A 308 28.08 15.06 26.23
CA ARG A 308 29.49 15.42 26.05
C ARG A 308 30.35 14.55 26.98
N PRO A 309 31.41 13.89 26.49
CA PRO A 309 32.34 13.21 27.36
C PRO A 309 33.06 14.25 28.23
N ASN A 310 32.99 14.01 29.54
CA ASN A 310 33.64 14.75 30.60
C ASN A 310 35.12 14.98 30.27
N ARG A 311 35.47 16.21 29.86
CA ARG A 311 36.87 16.63 29.66
C ARG A 311 37.54 16.67 31.02
N ARG A 312 38.41 15.68 31.29
CA ARG A 312 39.38 15.72 32.39
C ARG A 312 40.14 17.06 32.38
N PRO A 313 40.34 17.72 33.52
CA PRO A 313 41.08 18.98 33.56
C PRO A 313 42.57 18.73 33.26
N ARG A 314 43.08 19.45 32.27
CA ARG A 314 44.51 19.56 31.93
C ARG A 314 45.29 20.10 33.12
N ARG A 315 46.21 19.30 33.67
CA ARG A 315 47.28 19.79 34.55
C ARG A 315 48.17 20.76 33.77
N ARG A 316 48.36 21.99 34.30
CA ARG A 316 49.39 22.93 33.86
C ARG A 316 50.78 22.44 34.33
N PRO A 317 51.84 22.61 33.54
CA PRO A 317 53.20 22.44 34.02
C PRO A 317 53.61 23.70 34.81
N ARG A 318 54.22 23.51 35.99
CA ARG A 318 54.95 24.58 36.68
C ARG A 318 56.43 24.18 36.77
N HIS A 319 57.26 25.15 36.43
CA HIS A 319 58.71 25.11 36.32
C HIS A 319 59.43 24.60 37.58
N GLN A 320 60.61 24.03 37.32
CA GLN A 320 61.68 23.66 38.25
C GLN A 320 62.04 24.78 39.25
N ALA A 321 62.38 24.38 40.48
CA ALA A 321 63.49 24.95 41.25
C ALA A 321 63.93 24.00 42.38
N ALA A 322 65.22 23.66 42.35
CA ALA A 322 66.17 23.40 43.45
C ALA A 322 65.87 22.35 44.54
N SER A 323 66.76 21.34 44.60
CA SER A 323 67.13 20.60 45.82
C SER A 323 67.70 21.54 46.90
N PRO A 324 67.68 21.18 48.20
CA PRO A 324 68.75 20.31 48.72
C PRO A 324 68.32 19.26 49.78
N VAL A 325 69.06 18.14 49.77
CA VAL A 325 69.65 17.39 50.90
C VAL A 325 69.09 17.64 52.31
N ARG A 326 68.63 16.57 52.99
CA ARG A 326 69.26 16.04 54.23
C ARG A 326 68.58 14.76 54.75
N ASP A 327 69.42 13.96 55.38
CA ASP A 327 69.24 12.65 56.01
C ASP A 327 68.17 12.62 57.12
N HIS A 328 67.55 11.45 57.34
CA HIS A 328 67.82 10.67 58.55
C HIS A 328 67.15 9.28 58.52
N ASP A 329 67.91 8.32 59.03
CA ASP A 329 67.57 6.94 59.39
C ASP A 329 66.39 6.80 60.35
N GLY A 330 65.77 5.61 60.32
CA GLY A 330 64.81 5.12 61.32
C GLY A 330 63.88 4.05 60.76
#